data_AF-A0A850A3P5-F1
#
_entry.id   AF-A0A850A3P5-F1
#
_cell.length_a   1.000
_cell.length_b   1.000
_cell.length_c   1.000
_cell.angle_alpha   90.00
_cell.angle_beta   90.00
_cell.angle_gamma   90.00
#
_symmetry.space_group_name_H-M   'P 1'
#
loop_
_entity.id
_entity.type
_entity.pdbx_description
1 polymer ?
#
loop_
_entity_poly.entity_id
_entity_poly.type
_entity_poly.pdbx_seq_one_letter_code
_entity_poly.pdbx_strand_id
1 'polypeptide(L)' 'MKCPAPLADIVKRKDVAGHGEYRSKRVILEIYDAMQQAMDSGQPYQTRLDPRPADPAVAHSSPPPAWVESG' A
#
# COMPACT_ATOMS: atom_id res chain seq x y z
N MET A 1 -22.08 -26.73 1.90
CA MET A 1 -20.83 -26.02 2.25
C MET A 1 -20.54 -24.99 1.17
N LYS A 2 -20.58 -23.68 1.48
CA LYS A 2 -20.02 -22.66 0.57
C LYS A 2 -18.58 -22.44 1.01
N CYS A 3 -17.62 -22.73 0.15
CA CYS A 3 -16.21 -22.43 0.39
C CYS A 3 -16.07 -20.91 0.68
N PRO A 4 -15.27 -20.49 1.67
CA PRO A 4 -15.03 -19.08 1.89
C PRO A 4 -14.46 -18.48 0.61
N ALA A 5 -15.05 -17.38 0.15
CA ALA A 5 -14.58 -16.70 -1.05
C ALA A 5 -13.10 -16.32 -0.85
N PRO A 6 -12.22 -16.52 -1.85
CA PRO A 6 -10.84 -16.09 -1.75
C PRO A 6 -10.78 -14.59 -1.42
N LEU A 7 -9.80 -14.17 -0.63
CA LEU A 7 -9.69 -12.78 -0.14
C LEU A 7 -9.78 -11.74 -1.27
N ALA A 8 -9.28 -12.07 -2.46
CA ALA A 8 -9.39 -11.24 -3.66
C ALA A 8 -10.86 -10.94 -4.06
N ASP A 9 -11.77 -11.90 -3.93
CA ASP A 9 -13.19 -11.72 -4.24
C ASP A 9 -13.89 -10.79 -3.25
N ILE A 10 -13.47 -10.80 -1.98
CA ILE A 10 -14.05 -9.91 -0.95
C ILE A 10 -13.71 -8.46 -1.26
N VAL A 11 -12.44 -8.17 -1.57
CA VAL A 11 -12.00 -6.80 -1.92
C VAL A 11 -12.68 -6.34 -3.20
N LYS A 12 -12.72 -7.18 -4.24
CA LYS A 12 -13.39 -6.86 -5.50
C LYS A 12 -14.85 -6.44 -5.32
N ARG A 13 -15.61 -7.18 -4.50
CA ARG A 13 -17.02 -6.85 -4.24
C ARG A 13 -17.18 -5.51 -3.52
N LYS A 14 -16.34 -5.23 -2.52
CA LYS A 14 -16.35 -3.96 -1.78
C LYS A 14 -16.03 -2.78 -2.71
N ASP A 15 -15.00 -2.93 -3.54
CA ASP A 15 -14.59 -1.90 -4.48
C ASP A 15 -15.69 -1.63 -5.52
N VAL A 16 -16.26 -2.67 -6.13
CA VAL A 16 -17.34 -2.47 -7.12
C VAL A 16 -18.57 -1.84 -6.48
N ALA A 17 -18.92 -2.21 -5.25
CA ALA A 17 -20.05 -1.62 -4.54
C ALA A 17 -19.81 -0.13 -4.17
N GLY A 18 -18.58 0.25 -3.80
CA GLY A 18 -18.27 1.63 -3.40
C GLY A 18 -17.79 2.55 -4.53
N HIS A 19 -17.25 1.99 -5.60
CA HIS A 19 -16.56 2.74 -6.67
C HIS A 19 -17.01 2.36 -8.09
N GLY A 20 -17.88 1.35 -8.26
CA GLY A 20 -18.34 0.87 -9.58
C GLY A 20 -17.31 0.06 -10.36
N GLU A 21 -16.09 -0.07 -9.84
CA GLU A 21 -14.97 -0.77 -10.48
C GLU A 21 -14.13 -1.51 -9.44
N TYR A 22 -13.26 -2.43 -9.89
CA TYR A 22 -12.24 -3.02 -9.02
C TYR A 22 -11.05 -2.06 -8.85
N ARG A 23 -11.29 -0.95 -8.16
CA ARG A 23 -10.36 0.18 -7.99
C ARG A 23 -8.98 -0.26 -7.51
N SER A 24 -8.90 -1.14 -6.50
CA SER A 24 -7.62 -1.59 -5.95
C SER A 24 -6.76 -2.28 -7.01
N LYS A 25 -7.35 -3.12 -7.85
CA LYS A 25 -6.63 -3.77 -8.96
C LYS A 25 -6.07 -2.74 -9.95
N ARG A 26 -6.89 -1.76 -10.36
CA ARG A 26 -6.46 -0.71 -11.29
C ARG A 26 -5.28 0.09 -10.72
N VAL A 27 -5.41 0.58 -9.48
CA VAL A 27 -4.38 1.40 -8.83
C VAL A 27 -3.08 0.63 -8.63
N ILE A 28 -3.14 -0.65 -8.23
CA ILE A 28 -1.95 -1.49 -8.08
C ILE A 28 -1.21 -1.61 -9.42
N LEU A 29 -1.93 -1.91 -10.50
CA LEU A 29 -1.31 -2.05 -11.82
C LEU A 29 -0.72 -0.73 -12.33
N GLU A 30 -1.41 0.40 -12.15
CA GLU A 30 -0.88 1.72 -12.51
C GLU A 30 0.44 2.07 -11.78
N ILE A 31 0.61 1.59 -10.54
CA ILE A 31 1.85 1.79 -9.78
C ILE A 31 2.97 0.94 -10.39
N TYR A 32 2.70 -0.31 -10.78
CA TYR A 32 3.69 -1.15 -11.46
C TYR A 32 4.08 -0.58 -12.82
N ASP A 33 3.13 -0.04 -13.58
CA ASP A 33 3.41 0.63 -14.84
C ASP A 33 4.29 1.87 -14.64
N ALA A 34 4.04 2.66 -13.59
CA ALA A 34 4.88 3.81 -13.26
C ALA A 34 6.30 3.41 -12.82
N MET A 35 6.46 2.28 -12.12
CA MET A 35 7.79 1.73 -11.82
C MET A 35 8.51 1.27 -13.09
N GLN A 36 7.81 0.63 -14.02
CA GLN A 36 8.37 0.23 -15.31
C GLN A 36 8.86 1.46 -16.10
N GLN A 37 8.05 2.52 -16.16
CA GLN A 37 8.45 3.78 -16.81
C GLN A 37 9.67 4.44 -16.16
N ALA A 38 9.77 4.39 -14.83
CA ALA A 38 10.94 4.89 -14.10
C ALA A 38 12.21 4.09 -14.49
N MET A 39 12.10 2.76 -14.56
CA MET A 39 13.18 1.90 -15.03
C MET A 39 13.60 2.22 -16.48
N ASP A 40 12.64 2.35 -17.39
CA ASP A 40 12.88 2.60 -18.82
C ASP A 40 13.53 3.98 -19.07
N SER A 41 13.16 4.98 -18.27
CA SER A 41 13.72 6.35 -18.34
C SER A 41 15.02 6.54 -17.56
N GLY A 42 15.42 5.56 -16.75
CA GLY A 42 16.57 5.65 -15.84
C GLY A 42 16.37 6.63 -14.68
N GLN A 43 15.14 7.10 -14.44
CA GLN A 43 14.82 7.99 -13.33
C GLN A 43 14.39 7.18 -12.10
N PRO A 44 14.71 7.63 -10.87
CA PRO A 44 14.18 6.98 -9.67
C PRO A 44 12.65 7.01 -9.64
N TYR A 45 12.03 5.91 -9.22
CA TYR A 45 10.58 5.85 -9.03
C TYR A 45 10.13 6.81 -7.90
N GLN A 46 9.19 7.70 -8.21
CA GLN A 46 8.60 8.61 -7.23
C GLN A 46 7.32 8.02 -6.65
N THR A 47 7.27 7.85 -5.33
CA THR A 47 6.08 7.35 -4.63
C THR A 47 4.92 8.35 -4.70
N ARG A 48 3.69 7.84 -4.88
CA ARG A 48 2.44 8.62 -4.80
C ARG A 48 1.95 8.80 -3.37
N LEU A 49 2.53 8.10 -2.39
CA LEU A 49 2.12 8.20 -1.00
C LEU A 49 2.61 9.52 -0.40
N ASP A 50 1.66 10.27 0.15
CA ASP A 50 1.90 11.46 0.94
C ASP A 50 1.14 11.33 2.27
N PRO A 51 1.83 11.36 3.42
CA PRO A 51 3.28 11.47 3.56
C PRO A 51 4.02 10.22 3.07
N ARG A 52 5.31 10.38 2.74
CA ARG A 52 6.13 9.31 2.14
C ARG A 52 6.23 8.10 3.07
N PRO A 53 6.58 6.91 2.54
CA PRO A 53 6.87 5.76 3.38
C PRO A 53 7.89 6.11 4.47
N ALA A 54 7.61 5.70 5.71
CA ALA A 54 8.43 6.00 6.89
C ALA A 54 8.61 7.50 7.21
N ASP A 55 7.68 8.36 6.79
CA ASP A 55 7.70 9.76 7.20
C ASP A 55 7.50 9.91 8.72
N PRO A 56 8.36 10.70 9.41
CA PRO A 56 8.24 10.93 10.85
C PRO A 56 6.87 11.46 11.29
N ALA A 57 6.15 12.20 10.43
CA ALA A 57 4.85 12.76 10.75
C ALA A 57 3.75 11.69 10.97
N VAL A 58 3.94 10.48 10.44
CA VAL A 58 3.02 9.34 10.60
C VAL A 58 3.67 8.17 11.33
N ALA A 59 4.87 8.36 11.88
CA ALA A 59 5.53 7.33 12.68
C ALA A 59 4.75 7.08 13.98
N HIS A 60 4.67 5.83 14.40
CA HIS A 60 4.18 5.51 15.74
C HIS A 60 5.15 6.06 16.79
N SER A 61 4.62 6.79 17.77
CA SER A 61 5.38 7.15 18.97
C SER A 61 5.57 5.89 19.82
N SER A 62 6.62 5.11 19.53
CA SER A 62 7.05 4.07 20.46
C SER A 62 8.10 4.67 21.38
N PRO A 63 7.86 4.76 22.70
CA PRO A 63 8.95 4.93 23.63
C PRO A 63 9.92 3.74 23.46
N PRO A 64 11.23 3.94 23.67
CA PRO A 64 12.16 2.83 23.69
C PRO A 64 11.72 1.81 24.75
N PRO A 65 11.88 0.50 24.49
CA PRO A 65 11.55 -0.52 25.47
C PRO A 65 12.40 -0.34 26.73
N ALA A 66 11.81 -0.62 27.90
CA ALA A 66 12.39 -0.31 29.21
C ALA A 66 13.79 -0.88 29.48
N TRP A 67 14.20 -1.93 28.75
CA TRP A 67 15.54 -2.51 28.86
C TRP A 67 16.65 -1.64 28.25
N VAL A 68 16.33 -0.60 27.47
CA VAL A 68 17.32 0.35 26.92
C VAL A 68 17.89 1.28 28.00
N GLU A 69 17.17 1.50 29.11
CA GLU A 69 17.59 2.45 30.16
C GLU A 69 18.33 1.81 31.34
N SER A 70 18.51 0.49 31.35
CA SER A 70 19.13 -0.25 32.48
C SER A 70 20.64 -0.48 32.34
N GLY A 71 21.35 0.37 31.59
CA GLY A 71 22.80 0.32 31.41
C GLY A 71 23.57 0.95 32.57
#